data_AF-A0A517THG4-F1
#
_entry.id   AF-A0A517THG4-F1
#
_cell.length_a   1.000
_cell.length_b   1.000
_cell.length_c   1.000
_cell.angle_alpha   90.00
_cell.angle_beta   90.00
_cell.angle_gamma   90.00
#
_symmetry.space_group_name_H-M   'P 1'
#
loop_
_entity.id
_entity.type
_entity.pdbx_description
1 polymer ?
#
loop_
_entity_poly.entity_id
_entity_poly.type
_entity_poly.pdbx_seq_one_letter_code
_entity_poly.pdbx_strand_id
1 'polypeptide(L)'
;MPDNPHTRHDATRLIAQAGMASAEGAGIVCHLEHSPNSESLYLHTRRGPHWYGVRVSCHEAVYDCCTDYEQLMVEEPPLPAIVKAASAMAARLVLEGGHIVADPAEVAVAIEKIASVMADGRVYRDDDDLRWRWSSDDDQWNLACRYHGEVEPIPPSHRPVAAVSSRIRCQVRHSHNVNAKWAAEAEG
;
A
#
# COMPACT_ATOMS: atom_id res chain seq x y z
N MET A 1 32.74 -15.21 14.98
CA MET A 1 31.48 -15.90 15.30
C MET A 1 30.70 -16.00 13.99
N PRO A 2 29.98 -17.08 13.69
CA PRO A 2 29.05 -17.03 12.57
C PRO A 2 27.92 -16.07 12.94
N ASP A 3 27.80 -14.96 12.21
CA ASP A 3 26.69 -14.03 12.35
C ASP A 3 25.39 -14.79 12.08
N ASN A 4 24.51 -14.84 13.08
CA ASN A 4 23.24 -15.55 12.96
C ASN A 4 22.35 -14.79 11.95
N PRO A 5 21.91 -15.40 10.84
CA PRO A 5 21.11 -14.72 9.84
C PRO A 5 19.75 -14.31 10.40
N HIS A 6 19.24 -13.15 9.97
CA HIS A 6 17.87 -12.75 10.31
C HIS A 6 16.85 -13.64 9.57
N THR A 7 15.59 -13.63 10.01
CA THR A 7 14.50 -14.07 9.13
C THR A 7 14.20 -12.98 8.10
N ARG A 8 13.63 -13.36 6.96
CA ARG A 8 13.25 -12.42 5.89
C ARG A 8 12.29 -11.34 6.40
N HIS A 9 11.31 -11.73 7.23
CA HIS A 9 10.35 -10.81 7.85
C HIS A 9 10.99 -9.88 8.89
N ASP A 10 11.96 -10.37 9.68
CA ASP A 10 12.64 -9.51 10.65
C ASP A 10 13.54 -8.51 9.94
N ALA A 11 14.25 -8.95 8.89
CA ALA A 11 15.11 -8.10 8.10
C ALA A 11 14.33 -6.98 7.40
N THR A 12 13.23 -7.30 6.70
CA THR A 12 12.40 -6.27 6.06
C THR A 12 11.84 -5.27 7.07
N ARG A 13 11.39 -5.75 8.24
CA ARG A 13 10.88 -4.89 9.32
C ARG A 13 11.93 -3.94 9.85
N LEU A 14 13.14 -4.42 10.15
CA LEU A 14 14.25 -3.59 10.66
C LEU A 14 14.65 -2.51 9.66
N ILE A 15 14.65 -2.84 8.37
CA ILE A 15 14.97 -1.89 7.30
C ILE A 15 13.88 -0.83 7.17
N ALA A 16 12.60 -1.23 7.18
CA ALA A 16 11.48 -0.30 7.11
C ALA A 16 11.44 0.65 8.33
N GLN A 17 11.69 0.12 9.54
CA GLN A 17 11.76 0.92 10.77
C GLN A 17 12.86 1.98 10.72
N ALA A 18 14.01 1.68 10.10
CA ALA A 18 15.09 2.66 9.94
C ALA A 18 14.65 3.84 9.04
N GLY A 19 13.90 3.55 7.97
CA GLY A 19 13.27 4.56 7.12
C GLY A 19 12.27 5.40 7.91
N MET A 20 11.33 4.77 8.61
CA MET A 20 10.34 5.50 9.42
C MET A 20 10.98 6.41 10.47
N ALA A 21 11.98 5.92 11.20
CA ALA A 21 12.69 6.72 12.21
C ALA A 21 13.39 7.94 11.62
N SER A 22 13.93 7.81 10.40
CA SER A 22 14.58 8.92 9.69
C SER A 22 13.56 9.95 9.19
N ALA A 23 12.41 9.51 8.70
CA ALA A 23 11.30 10.40 8.36
C ALA A 23 10.79 11.17 9.59
N GLU A 24 10.57 10.48 10.71
CA GLU A 24 10.17 11.08 11.98
C GLU A 24 11.18 12.14 12.46
N GLY A 25 12.47 11.82 12.46
CA GLY A 25 13.54 12.76 12.83
C GLY A 25 13.62 14.00 11.92
N ALA A 26 13.15 13.89 10.68
CA ALA A 26 13.07 15.00 9.73
C ALA A 26 11.70 15.72 9.72
N GLY A 27 10.74 15.31 10.56
CA GLY A 27 9.39 15.85 10.56
C GLY A 27 8.57 15.52 9.31
N ILE A 28 8.94 14.45 8.59
CA ILE A 28 8.25 13.97 7.39
C ILE A 28 7.23 12.91 7.81
N VAL A 29 5.98 13.07 7.37
CA VAL A 29 4.95 12.05 7.59
C VAL A 29 5.25 10.85 6.69
N CYS A 30 5.45 9.69 7.32
CA CYS A 30 5.65 8.41 6.64
C CYS A 30 4.44 7.50 6.87
N HIS A 31 3.89 6.96 5.79
CA HIS A 31 2.85 5.95 5.80
C HIS A 31 3.50 4.59 5.51
N LEU A 32 3.16 3.60 6.32
CA LEU A 32 3.65 2.23 6.17
C LEU A 32 2.49 1.33 5.73
N GLU A 33 2.65 0.64 4.61
CA GLU A 33 1.71 -0.36 4.14
C GLU A 33 2.36 -1.75 4.11
N HIS A 34 1.63 -2.76 4.57
CA HIS A 34 2.09 -4.15 4.59
C HIS A 34 1.51 -4.91 3.40
N SER A 35 2.36 -5.67 2.71
CA SER A 35 1.87 -6.62 1.71
C SER A 35 1.04 -7.71 2.40
N PRO A 36 -0.19 -7.99 1.95
CA PRO A 36 -0.99 -9.06 2.52
C PRO A 36 -0.51 -10.47 2.10
N ASN A 37 0.42 -10.57 1.15
CA ASN A 37 0.83 -11.84 0.53
C ASN A 37 2.34 -12.09 0.58
N SER A 38 3.12 -11.21 1.22
CA SER A 38 4.59 -11.34 1.30
C SER A 38 5.15 -10.57 2.49
N GLU A 39 6.44 -10.74 2.74
CA GLU A 39 7.20 -9.99 3.75
C GLU A 39 7.49 -8.53 3.34
N SER A 40 6.98 -8.10 2.18
CA SER A 40 7.24 -6.79 1.62
C SER A 40 6.54 -5.69 2.42
N LEU A 41 7.23 -4.57 2.59
CA LEU A 41 6.74 -3.36 3.24
C LEU A 41 6.90 -2.17 2.29
N TYR A 42 5.91 -1.29 2.25
CA TYR A 42 5.92 -0.10 1.43
C TYR A 42 5.94 1.15 2.31
N LEU A 43 6.95 1.98 2.13
CA LEU A 43 7.08 3.28 2.80
C LEU A 43 6.63 4.36 1.82
N HIS A 44 5.64 5.17 2.22
CA HIS A 44 5.16 6.31 1.44
C HIS A 44 5.36 7.61 2.20
N THR A 45 5.82 8.64 1.53
CA THR A 45 5.97 9.99 2.11
C THR A 45 5.38 11.02 1.16
N ARG A 46 4.75 12.05 1.71
CA ARG A 46 4.22 13.17 0.92
C ARG A 46 5.21 14.33 0.91
N ARG A 47 5.47 14.90 -0.27
CA ARG A 47 6.30 16.11 -0.45
C ARG A 47 5.60 17.05 -1.41
N GLY A 48 5.12 18.18 -0.88
CA GLY A 48 4.28 19.10 -1.65
C GLY A 48 3.02 18.39 -2.17
N PRO A 49 2.73 18.44 -3.48
CA PRO A 49 1.57 17.78 -4.07
C PRO A 49 1.78 16.28 -4.32
N HIS A 50 3.02 15.78 -4.32
CA HIS A 50 3.32 14.42 -4.77
C HIS A 50 3.60 13.46 -3.61
N TRP A 51 3.35 12.19 -3.88
CA TRP A 51 3.69 11.07 -3.02
C TRP A 51 4.90 10.32 -3.57
N TYR A 52 5.78 9.92 -2.66
CA TYR A 52 7.00 9.17 -2.97
C TYR A 52 6.99 7.84 -2.23
N GLY A 53 7.40 6.77 -2.90
CA GLY A 53 7.31 5.40 -2.42
C GLY A 53 8.62 4.63 -2.50
N VAL A 54 8.88 3.81 -1.48
CA VAL A 54 9.96 2.82 -1.43
C VAL A 54 9.37 1.46 -1.04
N ARG A 55 9.75 0.40 -1.76
CA ARG A 55 9.39 -0.99 -1.45
C ARG A 55 10.59 -1.70 -0.84
N VAL A 56 10.42 -2.29 0.34
CA VAL A 56 11.43 -3.14 0.99
C VAL A 56 10.96 -4.59 0.92
N SER A 57 11.77 -5.49 0.37
CA SER A 57 11.43 -6.90 0.23
C SER A 57 12.68 -7.76 0.03
N CYS A 58 12.61 -9.04 0.39
CA CYS A 58 13.71 -9.97 0.12
C CYS A 58 13.66 -10.62 -1.27
N HIS A 59 12.67 -10.25 -2.09
CA HIS A 59 12.46 -10.83 -3.40
C HIS A 59 12.20 -9.75 -4.47
N GLU A 60 12.50 -10.11 -5.72
CA GLU A 60 12.25 -9.27 -6.89
C GLU A 60 10.76 -8.91 -7.03
N ALA A 61 10.50 -7.81 -7.73
CA ALA A 61 9.15 -7.41 -8.11
C ALA A 61 8.53 -8.50 -9.00
N VAL A 62 7.41 -9.07 -8.54
CA VAL A 62 6.68 -10.14 -9.25
C VAL A 62 5.44 -9.63 -9.98
N TYR A 63 5.00 -8.41 -9.67
CA TYR A 63 3.85 -7.78 -10.28
C TYR A 63 4.16 -6.32 -10.67
N ASP A 64 3.44 -5.80 -11.66
CA ASP A 64 3.68 -4.48 -12.25
C ASP A 64 3.70 -3.35 -11.20
N CYS A 65 2.74 -3.36 -10.27
CA CYS A 65 2.67 -2.38 -9.19
C CYS A 65 3.90 -2.36 -8.28
N CYS A 66 4.68 -3.45 -8.20
CA CYS A 66 5.92 -3.47 -7.43
C CYS A 66 7.04 -2.70 -8.15
N THR A 67 7.00 -2.63 -9.48
CA THR A 67 8.00 -1.92 -10.30
C THR A 67 7.82 -0.40 -10.30
N ASP A 68 6.66 0.08 -9.86
CA ASP A 68 6.39 1.51 -9.69
C ASP A 68 7.09 2.11 -8.46
N TYR A 69 7.58 1.26 -7.55
CA TYR A 69 8.32 1.67 -6.37
C TYR A 69 9.82 1.66 -6.62
N GLU A 70 10.54 2.57 -5.96
CA GLU A 70 11.98 2.36 -5.75
C GLU A 70 12.15 1.13 -4.86
N GLN A 71 12.85 0.10 -5.35
CA GLN A 71 12.97 -1.18 -4.65
C GLN A 71 14.28 -1.29 -3.89
N LEU A 72 14.17 -1.50 -2.58
CA LEU A 72 15.26 -1.91 -1.72
C LEU A 72 15.21 -3.42 -1.46
N MET A 73 16.11 -4.16 -2.12
CA MET A 73 16.21 -5.60 -1.97
C MET A 73 16.95 -5.98 -0.69
N VAL A 74 16.35 -6.87 0.10
CA VAL A 74 17.02 -7.58 1.20
C VAL A 74 17.59 -8.87 0.62
N GLU A 75 18.88 -8.90 0.30
CA GLU A 75 19.51 -10.11 -0.26
C GLU A 75 19.29 -11.34 0.62
N GLU A 76 19.14 -12.53 0.01
CA GLU A 76 19.03 -13.81 0.71
C GLU A 76 20.39 -14.54 0.72
N PRO A 77 20.89 -15.02 1.88
CA PRO A 77 20.32 -14.89 3.22
C PRO A 77 20.47 -13.45 3.79
N PRO A 78 19.53 -12.96 4.60
CA PRO A 78 19.56 -11.60 5.13
C PRO A 78 20.54 -11.49 6.32
N LEU A 79 21.84 -11.45 5.99
CA LEU A 79 22.90 -11.33 6.98
C LEU A 79 22.87 -9.96 7.68
N PRO A 80 23.32 -9.85 8.94
CA PRO A 80 23.30 -8.58 9.69
C PRO A 80 23.98 -7.40 8.97
N ALA A 81 25.07 -7.65 8.25
CA ALA A 81 25.76 -6.61 7.47
C ALA A 81 24.91 -6.08 6.31
N ILE A 82 24.19 -6.96 5.62
CA ILE A 82 23.26 -6.60 4.53
C ILE A 82 22.10 -5.80 5.10
N VAL A 83 21.50 -6.26 6.20
CA VAL A 83 20.41 -5.54 6.89
C VAL A 83 20.87 -4.15 7.31
N LYS A 84 22.06 -4.00 7.89
CA LYS A 84 22.60 -2.70 8.28
C LYS A 84 22.78 -1.76 7.08
N ALA A 85 23.33 -2.25 5.97
CA ALA A 85 23.52 -1.45 4.76
C ALA A 85 22.17 -1.03 4.15
N ALA A 86 21.22 -1.96 4.06
CA ALA A 86 19.88 -1.68 3.57
C ALA A 86 19.12 -0.71 4.50
N SER A 87 19.23 -0.82 5.82
CA SER A 87 18.65 0.13 6.77
C SER A 87 19.18 1.56 6.55
N ALA A 88 20.48 1.72 6.31
CA ALA A 88 21.06 3.02 5.98
C ALA A 88 20.54 3.55 4.63
N MET A 89 20.34 2.66 3.65
CA MET A 89 19.75 3.03 2.37
C MET A 89 18.27 3.44 2.51
N ALA A 90 17.48 2.73 3.31
CA ALA A 90 16.09 3.09 3.59
C ALA A 90 15.98 4.47 4.25
N ALA A 91 16.85 4.75 5.23
CA ALA A 91 16.98 6.06 5.86
C ALA A 91 17.32 7.17 4.86
N ARG A 92 18.14 6.88 3.86
CA ARG A 92 18.46 7.84 2.79
C ARG A 92 17.30 8.04 1.82
N LEU A 93 16.75 6.95 1.28
CA LEU A 93 15.69 6.99 0.26
C LEU A 93 14.40 7.66 0.76
N VAL A 94 14.03 7.45 2.02
CA VAL A 94 12.86 8.11 2.61
C VAL A 94 13.06 9.64 2.73
N LEU A 95 14.30 10.09 2.91
CA LEU A 95 14.69 11.50 3.01
C LEU A 95 14.92 12.16 1.65
N GLU A 96 15.29 11.41 0.63
CA GLU A 96 15.40 11.91 -0.75
C GLU A 96 14.03 11.91 -1.46
N GLY A 97 13.13 11.01 -1.05
CA GLY A 97 11.91 10.71 -1.78
C GLY A 97 12.28 9.78 -2.94
N GLY A 98 11.85 8.52 -2.84
CA GLY A 98 12.12 7.48 -3.85
C GLY A 98 11.42 7.76 -5.18
N HIS A 99 10.56 6.83 -5.62
CA HIS A 99 9.79 7.03 -6.85
C HIS A 99 8.45 7.72 -6.59
N ILE A 100 7.97 8.49 -7.56
CA ILE A 100 6.60 9.04 -7.49
C ILE A 100 5.60 7.89 -7.54
N VAL A 101 4.67 7.90 -6.59
CA VAL A 101 3.60 6.92 -6.45
C VAL A 101 2.27 7.64 -6.22
N ALA A 102 1.16 6.91 -6.35
CA ALA A 102 -0.15 7.43 -6.01
C ALA A 102 -0.33 7.60 -4.50
N ASP A 103 -1.33 8.41 -4.12
CA ASP A 103 -1.74 8.55 -2.72
C ASP A 103 -2.20 7.19 -2.18
N PRO A 104 -1.57 6.67 -1.11
CA PRO A 104 -1.92 5.36 -0.55
C PRO A 104 -3.38 5.30 -0.06
N ALA A 105 -3.95 6.42 0.40
CA ALA A 105 -5.35 6.47 0.81
C ALA A 105 -6.31 6.36 -0.38
N GLU A 106 -6.01 7.00 -1.51
CA GLU A 106 -6.81 6.89 -2.72
C GLU A 106 -6.77 5.47 -3.29
N VAL A 107 -5.58 4.85 -3.31
CA VAL A 107 -5.42 3.45 -3.74
C VAL A 107 -6.22 2.50 -2.84
N ALA A 108 -6.19 2.71 -1.52
CA ALA A 108 -6.98 1.91 -0.58
C ALA A 108 -8.49 2.04 -0.85
N VAL A 109 -8.98 3.28 -1.03
CA VAL A 109 -10.37 3.54 -1.39
C VAL A 109 -10.76 2.88 -2.71
N ALA A 110 -9.89 2.91 -3.73
CA ALA A 110 -10.16 2.28 -5.02
C ALA A 110 -10.25 0.75 -4.91
N ILE A 111 -9.36 0.12 -4.12
CA ILE A 111 -9.43 -1.31 -3.84
C ILE A 111 -10.72 -1.68 -3.09
N GLU A 112 -11.11 -0.87 -2.10
CA GLU A 112 -12.38 -1.05 -1.38
C GLU A 112 -13.60 -0.92 -2.31
N LYS A 113 -13.61 0.08 -3.20
CA LYS A 113 -14.67 0.23 -4.20
C LYS A 113 -14.78 -1.01 -5.10
N ILE A 114 -13.66 -1.54 -5.59
CA ILE A 114 -13.68 -2.77 -6.39
C ILE A 114 -14.16 -3.96 -5.56
N ALA A 115 -13.76 -4.07 -4.30
CA ALA A 115 -14.27 -5.10 -3.41
C ALA A 115 -15.80 -5.03 -3.31
N SER A 116 -16.37 -3.83 -3.13
CA SER A 116 -17.81 -3.60 -3.09
C SER A 116 -18.50 -3.92 -4.42
N VAL A 117 -17.90 -3.55 -5.57
CA VAL A 117 -18.43 -3.90 -6.89
C VAL A 117 -18.44 -5.40 -7.12
N MET A 118 -17.34 -6.10 -6.78
CA MET A 118 -17.23 -7.55 -6.90
C MET A 118 -18.16 -8.28 -5.90
N ALA A 119 -18.44 -7.66 -4.75
CA ALA A 119 -19.37 -8.16 -3.75
C ALA A 119 -20.83 -8.08 -4.21
N ASP A 120 -21.23 -6.92 -4.74
CA ASP A 120 -22.63 -6.58 -4.99
C ASP A 120 -23.03 -6.78 -6.46
N GLY A 121 -22.07 -7.01 -7.36
CA GLY A 121 -22.28 -7.07 -8.81
C GLY A 121 -22.69 -5.73 -9.44
N ARG A 122 -22.57 -4.61 -8.71
CA ARG A 122 -23.01 -3.27 -9.12
C ARG A 122 -21.82 -2.33 -9.24
N VAL A 123 -21.75 -1.59 -10.35
CA VAL A 123 -20.78 -0.50 -10.56
C VAL A 123 -21.29 0.72 -9.79
N TYR A 124 -20.61 1.10 -8.69
CA TYR A 124 -20.89 2.37 -8.02
C TYR A 124 -20.17 3.50 -8.77
N ARG A 125 -20.91 4.53 -9.16
CA ARG A 125 -20.33 5.80 -9.61
C ARG A 125 -19.90 6.58 -8.37
N ASP A 126 -18.77 7.27 -8.48
CA ASP A 126 -18.21 8.10 -7.40
C ASP A 126 -19.11 9.30 -7.02
N ASP A 127 -20.17 9.55 -7.79
CA ASP A 127 -21.03 10.73 -7.70
C ASP A 127 -22.28 10.54 -6.82
N ASP A 128 -22.54 9.34 -6.29
CA ASP A 128 -23.88 9.00 -5.73
C ASP A 128 -23.98 9.13 -4.18
N ASP A 129 -22.97 9.66 -3.47
CA ASP A 129 -22.98 9.91 -2.01
C ASP A 129 -23.44 8.73 -1.11
N LEU A 130 -23.41 7.51 -1.65
CA LEU A 130 -23.91 6.29 -1.03
C LEU A 130 -22.74 5.38 -0.65
N ARG A 131 -22.60 5.05 0.64
CA ARG A 131 -21.55 4.13 1.13
C ARG A 131 -22.12 3.06 2.04
N TRP A 132 -22.38 1.88 1.49
CA TRP A 132 -22.51 0.66 2.26
C TRP A 132 -21.13 0.09 2.57
N ARG A 133 -20.89 -0.30 3.82
CA ARG A 133 -19.63 -0.87 4.29
C ARG A 133 -19.93 -2.17 5.02
N TRP A 134 -19.46 -3.29 4.48
CA TRP A 134 -19.31 -4.51 5.24
C TRP A 134 -18.01 -4.43 6.04
N SER A 135 -18.07 -4.63 7.35
CA SER A 135 -16.89 -4.87 8.18
C SER A 135 -16.96 -6.28 8.76
N SER A 136 -15.83 -6.97 8.80
CA SER A 136 -15.68 -8.25 9.49
C SER A 136 -14.87 -8.05 10.77
N ASP A 137 -15.39 -8.49 11.90
CA ASP A 137 -14.60 -8.89 13.07
C ASP A 137 -14.59 -10.43 13.11
N ASP A 138 -13.63 -11.02 13.82
CA ASP A 138 -13.20 -12.44 13.73
C ASP A 138 -14.33 -13.51 13.67
N ASP A 139 -15.56 -13.21 14.11
CA ASP A 139 -16.73 -14.09 14.02
C ASP A 139 -18.03 -13.43 13.49
N GLN A 140 -18.04 -12.15 13.11
CA GLN A 140 -19.27 -11.42 12.75
C GLN A 140 -19.09 -10.44 11.58
N TRP A 141 -20.11 -10.38 10.72
CA TRP A 141 -20.21 -9.38 9.64
C TRP A 141 -21.20 -8.30 10.04
N ASN A 142 -20.74 -7.05 10.01
CA ASN A 142 -21.56 -5.87 10.28
C ASN A 142 -21.72 -5.06 8.99
N LEU A 143 -22.96 -4.66 8.67
CA LEU A 143 -23.27 -3.78 7.54
C LEU A 143 -23.57 -2.37 8.06
N ALA A 144 -22.72 -1.42 7.73
CA ALA A 144 -22.92 0.00 8.02
C ALA A 144 -23.34 0.75 6.73
N CYS A 145 -24.22 1.73 6.88
CA CYS A 145 -24.62 2.63 5.79
C CYS A 145 -24.28 4.08 6.15
N ARG A 146 -23.67 4.81 5.22
CA ARG A 146 -23.68 6.27 5.20
C ARG A 146 -24.41 6.72 3.95
N TYR A 147 -25.47 7.49 4.14
CA TYR A 147 -26.33 7.97 3.07
C TYR A 147 -26.82 9.39 3.37
N HIS A 148 -26.80 10.23 2.34
CA HIS A 148 -27.21 11.64 2.40
C HIS A 148 -28.29 11.98 1.35
N GLY A 149 -29.32 11.14 1.20
CA GLY A 149 -30.44 11.40 0.30
C GLY A 149 -31.82 11.12 0.91
N GLU A 150 -32.87 11.38 0.13
CA GLU A 150 -34.27 11.30 0.59
C GLU A 150 -34.87 9.88 0.50
N VAL A 151 -34.32 9.02 -0.36
CA VAL A 151 -34.81 7.66 -0.59
C VAL A 151 -33.95 6.65 0.16
N GLU A 152 -34.49 5.97 1.16
CA GLU A 152 -33.73 4.98 1.92
C GLU A 152 -33.20 3.86 1.01
N PRO A 153 -31.87 3.67 0.92
CA PRO A 153 -31.30 2.71 -0.02
C PRO A 153 -31.57 1.28 0.43
N ILE A 154 -31.71 0.37 -0.54
CA ILE A 154 -31.91 -1.04 -0.26
C ILE A 154 -30.56 -1.65 0.16
N PRO A 155 -30.45 -2.26 1.35
CA PRO A 155 -29.22 -2.93 1.77
C PRO A 155 -28.89 -4.12 0.85
N PRO A 156 -27.61 -4.40 0.57
CA PRO A 156 -27.21 -5.61 -0.12
C PRO A 156 -27.71 -6.86 0.63
N SER A 157 -28.31 -7.80 -0.09
CA SER A 157 -28.99 -8.98 0.49
C SER A 157 -28.09 -10.17 0.76
N HIS A 158 -26.84 -10.13 0.29
CA HIS A 158 -25.88 -11.23 0.41
C HIS A 158 -24.51 -10.67 0.76
N ARG A 159 -23.75 -11.42 1.55
CA ARG A 159 -22.34 -11.12 1.79
C ARG A 159 -21.53 -11.27 0.49
N PRO A 160 -20.46 -10.49 0.31
CA PRO A 160 -19.50 -10.69 -0.77
C PRO A 160 -19.03 -12.16 -0.84
N VAL A 161 -19.07 -12.78 -2.01
CA VAL A 161 -18.55 -14.14 -2.24
C VAL A 161 -17.08 -14.10 -2.69
N ALA A 162 -16.61 -12.98 -3.24
CA ALA A 162 -15.29 -12.85 -3.85
C ALA A 162 -14.36 -11.96 -3.04
N ALA A 163 -13.23 -12.50 -2.60
CA ALA A 163 -12.11 -11.71 -2.11
C ALA A 163 -11.40 -11.03 -3.29
N VAL A 164 -11.04 -9.74 -3.15
CA VAL A 164 -10.21 -9.06 -4.15
C VAL A 164 -8.83 -9.72 -4.20
N SER A 165 -8.55 -10.42 -5.30
CA SER A 165 -7.29 -11.13 -5.49
C SER A 165 -6.10 -10.18 -5.50
N SER A 166 -4.92 -10.70 -5.17
CA SER A 166 -3.65 -9.98 -5.19
C SER A 166 -3.35 -9.36 -6.56
N ARG A 167 -3.75 -10.05 -7.64
CA ARG A 167 -3.64 -9.55 -9.01
C ARG A 167 -4.49 -8.31 -9.24
N ILE A 168 -5.75 -8.31 -8.80
CA ILE A 168 -6.64 -7.16 -8.96
C ILE A 168 -6.12 -5.97 -8.15
N ARG A 169 -5.71 -6.18 -6.89
CA ARG A 169 -5.10 -5.13 -6.06
C ARG A 169 -3.90 -4.50 -6.75
N CYS A 170 -3.07 -5.32 -7.38
CA CYS A 170 -1.90 -4.84 -8.10
C CYS A 170 -2.27 -4.02 -9.34
N GLN A 171 -3.23 -4.46 -10.14
CA GLN A 171 -3.68 -3.72 -11.32
C GLN A 171 -4.22 -2.33 -10.99
N VAL A 172 -4.98 -2.21 -9.89
CA VAL A 172 -5.47 -0.91 -9.38
C VAL A 172 -4.31 -0.02 -9.02
N ARG A 173 -3.41 -0.52 -8.16
CA ARG A 173 -2.25 0.24 -7.70
C ARG A 173 -1.39 0.72 -8.86
N HIS A 174 -1.11 -0.17 -9.82
CA HIS A 174 -0.33 0.17 -11.00
C HIS A 174 -0.98 1.30 -11.82
N SER A 175 -2.28 1.19 -12.10
CA SER A 175 -3.01 2.22 -12.85
C SER A 175 -2.95 3.58 -12.16
N HIS A 176 -3.10 3.61 -10.83
CA HIS A 176 -3.00 4.85 -10.05
C HIS A 176 -1.57 5.41 -10.05
N ASN A 177 -0.54 4.58 -9.88
CA ASN A 177 0.85 5.02 -9.89
C ASN A 177 1.27 5.60 -11.25
N VAL A 178 0.84 4.98 -12.36
CA VAL A 178 1.09 5.49 -13.72
C VAL A 178 0.47 6.87 -13.89
N ASN A 179 -0.78 7.05 -13.46
CA ASN A 179 -1.46 8.35 -13.53
C ASN A 179 -0.77 9.42 -12.66
N ALA A 180 -0.36 9.06 -11.44
CA ALA A 180 0.36 9.97 -10.54
C ALA A 180 1.70 10.41 -11.14
N LYS A 181 2.41 9.49 -11.79
CA LYS A 181 3.66 9.78 -12.48
C LYS A 181 3.45 10.75 -13.66
N TRP A 182 2.47 10.49 -14.52
CA TRP A 182 2.16 11.39 -15.64
C TRP A 182 1.73 12.78 -15.18
N ALA A 183 0.94 12.87 -14.09
CA ALA A 183 0.56 14.14 -13.52
C ALA A 183 1.78 14.95 -13.05
N ALA A 184 2.70 14.30 -12.32
CA ALA A 184 3.93 14.95 -11.87
C ALA A 184 4.85 15.37 -13.03
N GLU A 185 4.95 14.55 -14.09
CA GLU A 185 5.73 14.89 -15.29
C GLU A 185 5.14 16.08 -16.07
N ALA A 186 3.82 16.31 -15.99
CA ALA A 186 3.17 17.45 -16.66
C ALA A 186 3.33 18.77 -15.89
N GLU A 187 3.67 18.72 -14.60
CA GLU A 187 3.87 19.88 -13.73
C GLU A 187 5.32 20.41 -13.73
N GLY A 188 6.28 19.61 -14.22
CA GLY A 188 7.72 19.92 -14.29
C GLY A 188 8.17 20.43 -15.66
#